data_AF-A0A851KGE1-F1
#
_entry.id   AF-A0A851KGE1-F1
#
_cell.length_a   1.000
_cell.length_b   1.000
_cell.length_c   1.000
_cell.angle_alpha   90.00
_cell.angle_beta   90.00
_cell.angle_gamma   90.00
#
_symmetry.space_group_name_H-M   'P 1'
#
loop_
_entity.id
_entity.type
_entity.pdbx_description
1 polymer ?
#
loop_
_entity_poly.entity_id
_entity_poly.type
_entity_poly.pdbx_seq_one_letter_code
_entity_poly.pdbx_strand_id
1 'polypeptide(L)'
;MSRATKRKHVVRELLEERVQPGEGQSVVRVLGTPGNNLHEVETAEGTRFLASMPPRFRRHIWIKRGDFLLVDPILEGSKVKAEISLVLLPPHVRSLQRQGLW
;
A
#
# COMPACT_ATOMS: atom_id res chain seq x y z
N MET A 1 5.58 3.15 24.13
CA MET A 1 4.20 3.15 23.60
C MET A 1 3.64 1.73 23.57
N SER A 2 2.43 1.52 24.08
CA SER A 2 1.75 0.21 24.02
C SER A 2 1.36 -0.17 22.58
N ARG A 3 1.12 -1.47 22.32
CA ARG A 3 0.60 -1.96 21.04
C ARG A 3 -0.73 -1.29 20.64
N ALA A 4 -1.59 -1.02 21.62
CA ALA A 4 -2.87 -0.36 21.39
C ALA A 4 -2.69 1.11 20.96
N THR A 5 -1.78 1.84 21.61
CA THR A 5 -1.45 3.23 21.25
C THR A 5 -0.86 3.31 19.85
N LYS A 6 0.06 2.40 19.49
CA LYS A 6 0.62 2.32 18.13
C LYS A 6 -0.46 2.06 17.08
N ARG A 7 -1.36 1.10 17.32
CA ARG A 7 -2.49 0.82 16.42
C ARG A 7 -3.36 2.06 16.20
N LYS A 8 -3.69 2.79 17.28
CA LYS A 8 -4.50 4.01 17.19
C LYS A 8 -3.86 5.05 16.27
N HIS A 9 -2.54 5.25 16.39
CA HIS A 9 -1.82 6.22 15.57
C HIS A 9 -1.79 5.79 14.10
N VAL A 10 -1.43 4.55 13.83
CA VAL A 10 -1.37 3.99 12.46
C VAL A 10 -2.73 4.08 11.75
N VAL A 11 -3.83 3.75 12.44
CA VAL A 11 -5.18 3.81 11.85
C VAL A 11 -5.60 5.26 11.62
N ARG A 12 -5.27 6.18 12.54
CA ARG A 12 -5.60 7.60 12.37
C ARG A 12 -4.86 8.21 11.19
N GLU A 13 -3.55 7.97 11.09
CA GLU A 13 -2.72 8.41 9.94
C GLU A 13 -3.35 7.92 8.63
N LEU A 14 -3.68 6.63 8.53
CA LEU A 14 -4.31 6.07 7.35
C LEU A 14 -5.62 6.76 6.95
N LEU A 15 -6.44 7.21 7.91
CA LEU A 15 -7.73 7.85 7.65
C LEU A 15 -7.60 9.34 7.30
N GLU A 16 -6.57 10.00 7.80
CA GLU A 16 -6.34 11.44 7.65
C GLU A 16 -5.38 11.77 6.48
N GLU A 17 -4.64 10.79 5.98
CA GLU A 17 -3.67 10.96 4.90
C GLU A 17 -4.33 11.43 3.59
N ARG A 18 -3.89 12.58 3.07
CA ARG A 18 -4.27 13.02 1.73
C ARG A 18 -3.39 12.33 0.72
N VAL A 19 -3.99 11.49 -0.11
CA VAL A 19 -3.25 10.72 -1.12
C VAL A 19 -2.99 11.59 -2.35
N GLN A 20 -1.74 11.97 -2.53
CA GLN A 20 -1.18 12.45 -3.80
C GLN A 20 0.04 11.59 -4.09
N PRO A 21 0.05 10.79 -5.17
CA PRO A 21 1.21 9.99 -5.53
C PRO A 21 2.42 10.92 -5.72
N GLY A 22 3.47 10.68 -4.94
CA GLY A 22 4.75 11.37 -5.10
C GLY A 22 5.52 10.89 -6.35
N GLU A 23 6.67 11.50 -6.60
CA GLU A 23 7.53 11.11 -7.73
C GLU A 23 7.96 9.64 -7.61
N GLY A 24 7.62 8.83 -8.62
CA GLY A 24 7.95 7.40 -8.68
C GLY A 24 6.98 6.47 -7.93
N GLN A 25 6.04 7.02 -7.16
CA GLN A 25 5.00 6.21 -6.52
C GLN A 25 4.00 5.71 -7.55
N SER A 26 3.51 4.48 -7.35
CA SER A 26 2.53 3.89 -8.24
C SER A 26 1.40 3.21 -7.47
N VAL A 27 0.20 3.27 -8.05
CA VAL A 27 -0.97 2.56 -7.53
C VAL A 27 -0.98 1.14 -8.08
N VAL A 28 -1.12 0.17 -7.19
CA VAL A 28 -1.15 -1.26 -7.54
C VAL A 28 -2.34 -1.95 -6.89
N ARG A 29 -2.81 -3.03 -7.52
CA ARG A 29 -3.90 -3.87 -7.02
C ARG A 29 -3.35 -5.17 -6.42
N VAL A 30 -3.87 -5.57 -5.27
CA VAL A 30 -3.46 -6.80 -4.59
C VAL A 30 -4.10 -8.03 -5.25
N LEU A 31 -3.27 -8.99 -5.62
CA LEU A 31 -3.70 -10.29 -6.15
C LEU A 31 -3.74 -11.37 -5.06
N GLY A 32 -2.78 -11.34 -4.13
CA GLY A 32 -2.66 -12.36 -3.09
C GLY A 32 -1.58 -12.05 -2.06
N THR A 33 -1.47 -12.92 -1.07
CA THR A 33 -0.49 -12.81 0.02
C THR A 33 0.29 -14.12 0.16
N PRO A 34 1.49 -14.23 -0.43
CA PRO A 34 2.32 -15.45 -0.33
C PRO A 34 2.87 -15.72 1.09
N GLY A 35 2.69 -14.79 2.03
CA GLY A 35 3.19 -14.90 3.41
C GLY A 35 4.40 -14.01 3.67
N ASN A 36 4.97 -14.11 4.88
CA ASN A 36 6.12 -13.30 5.31
C ASN A 36 5.95 -11.77 5.18
N ASN A 37 4.72 -11.25 5.30
CA ASN A 37 4.38 -9.83 5.09
C ASN A 37 4.69 -9.33 3.65
N LEU A 38 4.69 -10.24 2.68
CA LEU A 38 4.76 -9.94 1.26
C LEU A 38 3.38 -10.00 0.64
N HIS A 39 3.16 -9.13 -0.34
CA HIS A 39 1.91 -9.02 -1.08
C HIS A 39 2.22 -9.10 -2.57
N GLU A 40 1.54 -10.01 -3.27
CA GLU A 40 1.58 -10.05 -4.73
C GLU A 40 0.64 -8.98 -5.28
N VAL A 41 1.18 -8.11 -6.12
CA VAL A 41 0.49 -6.93 -6.64
C VAL A 41 0.63 -6.84 -8.16
N GLU A 42 -0.30 -6.13 -8.78
CA GLU A 42 -0.38 -5.90 -10.21
C GLU A 42 -0.50 -4.40 -10.49
N THR A 43 0.32 -3.89 -11.43
CA THR A 43 0.24 -2.51 -11.91
C THR A 43 -0.90 -2.32 -12.92
N ALA A 44 -1.20 -1.07 -13.27
CA ALA A 44 -2.16 -0.75 -14.34
C ALA A 44 -1.76 -1.37 -15.71
N GLU A 45 -0.46 -1.58 -15.92
CA GLU A 45 0.10 -2.19 -17.14
C GLU A 45 0.01 -3.73 -17.14
N GLY A 46 -0.45 -4.34 -16.04
CA GLY A 46 -0.51 -5.81 -15.88
C GLY A 46 0.78 -6.46 -15.39
N THR A 47 1.80 -5.67 -15.03
CA THR A 47 3.06 -6.19 -14.48
C THR A 47 2.86 -6.65 -13.04
N ARG A 48 3.31 -7.88 -12.73
CA ARG A 48 3.18 -8.49 -11.39
C ARG A 48 4.51 -8.54 -10.66
N PHE A 49 4.49 -8.22 -9.37
CA PHE A 49 5.65 -8.32 -8.50
C PHE A 49 5.25 -8.45 -7.03
N LEU A 50 6.24 -8.66 -6.16
CA LEU A 50 6.03 -8.67 -4.72
C LEU A 50 6.32 -7.29 -4.12
N ALA A 51 5.39 -6.81 -3.30
CA ALA A 51 5.55 -5.65 -2.44
C ALA A 51 5.74 -6.08 -0.99
N SER A 52 6.69 -5.44 -0.29
CA SER A 52 6.94 -5.66 1.13
C SER A 52 6.09 -4.74 2.00
N MET A 53 5.54 -5.25 3.11
CA MET A 53 4.83 -4.43 4.07
C MET A 53 5.78 -3.85 5.14
N PRO A 54 5.79 -2.51 5.33
CA PRO A 54 6.57 -1.86 6.38
C PRO A 54 6.26 -2.39 7.78
N PRO A 55 7.26 -2.48 8.68
CA PRO A 55 7.07 -2.97 10.04
C PRO A 55 5.98 -2.25 10.84
N ARG A 56 5.78 -0.94 10.61
CA ARG A 56 4.75 -0.13 11.29
C ARG A 56 3.33 -0.63 11.04
N PHE A 57 3.07 -1.25 9.89
CA PHE A 57 1.75 -1.71 9.50
C PHE A 57 1.49 -3.20 9.84
N ARG A 58 2.56 -3.98 10.05
CA ARG A 58 2.47 -5.41 10.38
C ARG A 58 1.64 -5.61 11.65
N ARG A 59 0.69 -6.55 11.61
CA ARG A 59 -0.22 -6.89 12.73
C ARG A 59 -1.19 -5.77 13.16
N HIS A 60 -1.25 -4.68 12.40
CA HIS A 60 -2.11 -3.52 12.66
C HIS A 60 -3.10 -3.25 11.52
N ILE A 61 -2.71 -3.56 10.28
CA ILE A 61 -3.55 -3.42 9.09
C ILE A 61 -3.66 -4.79 8.39
N TRP A 62 -4.86 -5.10 7.89
CA TRP A 62 -5.12 -6.29 7.08
C TRP A 62 -5.42 -5.86 5.66
N ILE A 63 -4.72 -6.49 4.72
CA ILE A 63 -4.86 -6.25 3.28
C ILE A 63 -5.39 -7.54 2.66
N LYS A 64 -6.41 -7.43 1.81
CA LYS A 64 -7.02 -8.55 1.09
C LYS A 64 -6.87 -8.37 -0.43
N ARG A 65 -7.14 -9.45 -1.16
CA ARG A 65 -7.21 -9.42 -2.63
C ARG A 65 -8.24 -8.39 -3.09
N GLY A 66 -7.88 -7.61 -4.10
CA GLY A 66 -8.70 -6.54 -4.66
C GLY A 66 -8.54 -5.18 -3.97
N ASP A 67 -7.82 -5.11 -2.85
CA ASP A 67 -7.45 -3.83 -2.27
C ASP A 67 -6.41 -3.13 -3.16
N PHE A 68 -6.34 -1.81 -3.04
CA PHE A 68 -5.37 -0.99 -3.75
C PHE A 68 -4.34 -0.43 -2.78
N LEU A 69 -3.09 -0.35 -3.24
CA LEU A 69 -1.95 0.08 -2.46
C LEU A 69 -1.20 1.17 -3.23
N LEU A 70 -0.65 2.12 -2.49
CA LEU A 70 0.38 3.01 -2.99
C LEU A 70 1.73 2.40 -2.62
N VAL A 71 2.62 2.25 -3.59
CA VAL A 71 3.93 1.64 -3.39
C VAL A 71 5.07 2.55 -3.82
N ASP A 72 6.17 2.47 -3.09
CA ASP A 72 7.47 3.06 -3.41
C ASP A 72 8.35 2.01 -4.10
N PRO A 73 8.90 2.28 -5.30
CA PRO A 73 9.74 1.32 -6.01
C PRO A 73 11.08 1.11 -5.29
N ILE A 74 11.55 -0.14 -5.28
CA ILE A 74 12.87 -0.53 -4.79
C ILE A 74 13.74 -0.89 -6.01
N LEU A 75 14.67 0.00 -6.37
CA LEU A 75 15.50 -0.17 -7.58
C LEU A 75 16.42 -1.40 -7.52
N GLU A 76 16.90 -1.75 -6.33
CA GLU A 76 17.81 -2.90 -6.11
C GLU A 76 17.07 -4.24 -5.94
N GLY A 77 15.74 -4.23 -5.99
CA GLY A 77 14.89 -5.37 -5.69
C GLY A 77 14.80 -6.38 -6.83
N SER A 78 15.20 -7.64 -6.59
CA SER A 78 15.04 -8.72 -7.57
C SER A 78 13.57 -9.19 -7.66
N LYS A 79 13.10 -9.93 -6.64
CA LYS A 79 11.73 -10.47 -6.59
C LYS A 79 10.75 -9.53 -5.89
N VAL A 80 11.23 -8.85 -4.85
CA VAL A 80 10.49 -7.81 -4.14
C VAL A 80 10.92 -6.49 -4.74
N LYS A 81 10.00 -5.81 -5.44
CA LYS A 81 10.32 -4.63 -6.26
C LYS A 81 9.76 -3.34 -5.70
N ALA A 82 8.99 -3.40 -4.61
CA ALA A 82 8.40 -2.22 -4.01
C ALA A 82 8.15 -2.40 -2.51
N GLU A 83 8.03 -1.29 -1.80
CA GLU A 83 7.55 -1.21 -0.42
C GLU A 83 6.18 -0.53 -0.38
N ILE A 84 5.27 -1.00 0.48
CA ILE A 84 3.93 -0.44 0.64
C ILE A 84 3.99 0.86 1.45
N SER A 85 3.72 2.00 0.81
CA SER A 85 3.69 3.30 1.47
C SER A 85 2.37 3.49 2.23
N LEU A 86 1.25 3.19 1.56
CA LEU A 86 -0.11 3.46 2.05
C LEU A 86 -1.11 2.41 1.51
N VAL A 87 -2.10 2.06 2.34
CA VAL A 87 -3.26 1.27 1.91
C VAL A 87 -4.37 2.22 1.46
N LEU A 88 -4.85 2.08 0.22
CA LEU A 88 -5.87 2.98 -0.33
C LEU A 88 -7.27 2.51 0.10
N LEU A 89 -7.92 3.34 0.90
CA LEU A 89 -9.30 3.17 1.29
C LEU A 89 -10.24 3.74 0.21
N PRO A 90 -11.54 3.36 0.20
CA PRO A 90 -12.50 3.89 -0.77
C PRO A 90 -12.56 5.44 -0.87
N PRO A 91 -12.43 6.22 0.24
CA PRO A 91 -12.32 7.67 0.14
C PRO A 91 -11.09 8.15 -0.63
N HIS A 92 -9.94 7.48 -0.49
CA HIS A 92 -8.71 7.82 -1.19
C HIS A 92 -8.86 7.60 -2.69
N VAL A 93 -9.40 6.44 -3.08
CA VAL A 93 -9.67 6.10 -4.49
C VAL A 93 -10.59 7.15 -5.13
N ARG A 94 -11.67 7.53 -4.44
CA ARG A 94 -12.57 8.60 -4.93
C ARG A 94 -11.85 9.95 -5.06
N SER A 95 -10.93 10.27 -4.16
CA SER A 95 -10.14 11.51 -4.24
C SER A 95 -9.22 11.49 -5.46
N LEU A 96 -8.52 10.38 -5.70
CA LEU A 96 -7.64 10.20 -6.87
C LEU A 96 -8.42 10.31 -8.18
N GLN A 97 -9.59 9.67 -8.26
CA GLN A 97 -10.48 9.76 -9.42
C GLN A 97 -10.93 11.19 -9.70
N ARG A 98 -11.29 11.96 -8.66
CA ARG A 98 -11.68 13.38 -8.81
C ARG A 98 -10.52 14.26 -9.27
N GLN A 99 -9.29 13.90 -8.92
CA GLN A 99 -8.08 14.63 -9.32
C GLN A 99 -7.55 14.18 -10.68
N GLY A 100 -8.12 13.13 -11.29
CA GLY A 100 -7.61 12.56 -12.54
C GLY A 100 -6.30 11.78 -12.39
N LEU A 101 -6.01 11.30 -11.18
CA LEU A 101 -4.77 10.60 -10.81
C LEU A 101 -4.99 9.10 -10.55
N TRP A 102 -6.07 8.53 -11.10
CA TRP A 102 -6.45 7.13 -10.94
C TRP A 102 -6.18 6.31 -12.19
#